data_AF-A0A8J6TFZ7-F1
#
_entry.id   AF-A0A8J6TFZ7-F1
#
_cell.length_a   1.000
_cell.length_b   1.000
_cell.length_c   1.000
_cell.angle_alpha   90.00
_cell.angle_beta   90.00
_cell.angle_gamma   90.00
#
_symmetry.space_group_name_H-M   'P 1'
#
loop_
_entity.id
_entity.type
_entity.pdbx_description
1 polymer ?
#
loop_
_entity_poly.entity_id
_entity_poly.type
_entity_poly.pdbx_seq_one_letter_code
_entity_poly.pdbx_strand_id
1 'polypeptide(L)'
;MVIIYKQNVVDMVLMETLAEFHKVREKLRFFQEKYHRDFETFSIEIDKEEENFEHFDDYMEWKAYIQLFGDIKQRIEDLKHGNFQLA
;
A
#
# COMPACT_ATOMS: atom_id res chain seq x y z
N MET A 1 -0.86 24.38 -29.22
CA MET A 1 -0.60 24.77 -27.83
C MET A 1 -1.61 24.03 -26.97
N VAL A 2 -1.16 23.15 -26.06
CA VAL A 2 -2.07 22.40 -25.18
C VAL A 2 -2.17 23.18 -23.87
N ILE A 3 -3.40 23.49 -23.44
CA ILE A 3 -3.66 24.15 -22.16
C ILE A 3 -4.02 23.04 -21.17
N ILE A 4 -3.15 22.80 -20.19
CA ILE A 4 -3.40 21.85 -19.12
C ILE A 4 -3.76 22.62 -17.86
N TYR A 5 -4.95 22.37 -17.33
CA TYR A 5 -5.39 22.95 -16.06
C TYR A 5 -4.79 22.16 -14.90
N LYS A 6 -4.39 22.85 -13.83
CA LYS A 6 -3.85 22.23 -12.61
C LYS A 6 -4.76 21.12 -12.07
N GLN A 7 -6.08 21.30 -12.16
CA GLN A 7 -7.05 20.28 -11.75
C GLN A 7 -6.92 18.97 -12.55
N ASN A 8 -6.72 19.06 -13.87
CA ASN A 8 -6.57 17.88 -14.71
C ASN A 8 -5.32 17.06 -14.35
N VAL A 9 -4.25 17.73 -13.91
CA VAL A 9 -3.02 17.06 -13.43
C VAL A 9 -3.28 16.38 -12.10
N VAL A 10 -3.96 17.06 -11.17
CA VAL A 10 -4.34 16.49 -9.87
C VAL A 10 -5.22 15.26 -10.04
N ASP A 11 -6.23 15.34 -10.91
CA ASP A 11 -7.16 14.23 -11.17
C ASP A 11 -6.42 13.02 -11.77
N MET A 12 -5.47 13.26 -12.68
CA MET A 12 -4.63 12.20 -13.25
C MET A 12 -3.77 11.52 -12.18
N VAL A 13 -3.06 12.29 -11.35
CA VAL A 13 -2.21 11.75 -10.28
C VAL A 13 -3.06 11.03 -9.22
N LEU A 14 -4.25 11.55 -8.90
CA LEU A 14 -5.18 10.89 -8.01
C LEU A 14 -5.64 9.54 -8.57
N MET A 15 -5.93 9.47 -9.87
CA MET A 15 -6.35 8.23 -10.53
C MET A 15 -5.22 7.17 -10.51
N GLU A 16 -3.98 7.58 -10.77
CA GLU A 16 -2.80 6.70 -10.65
C GLU A 16 -2.61 6.20 -9.21
N THR A 17 -2.70 7.11 -8.23
CA THR A 17 -2.53 6.78 -6.81
C THR A 17 -3.65 5.83 -6.32
N LEU A 18 -4.89 6.00 -6.81
CA LEU A 18 -5.99 5.08 -6.53
C LEU A 18 -5.78 3.71 -7.18
N ALA A 19 -5.24 3.65 -8.40
CA ALA A 19 -4.91 2.37 -9.04
C ALA A 19 -3.82 1.62 -8.25
N GLU A 20 -2.81 2.33 -7.77
CA GLU A 20 -1.78 1.78 -6.88
C GLU A 20 -2.38 1.29 -5.55
N PHE A 21 -3.26 2.09 -4.93
CA PHE A 21 -3.99 1.71 -3.72
C PHE A 21 -4.76 0.40 -3.90
N HIS A 22 -5.46 0.23 -5.03
CA HIS A 22 -6.19 -1.00 -5.32
C HIS A 22 -5.26 -2.21 -5.41
N LYS A 23 -4.13 -2.09 -6.11
CA LYS A 23 -3.14 -3.19 -6.23
C LYS A 23 -2.57 -3.60 -4.87
N VAL A 24 -2.17 -2.62 -4.05
CA VAL A 24 -1.64 -2.88 -2.71
C VAL A 24 -2.69 -3.54 -1.81
N ARG A 25 -3.94 -3.06 -1.89
CA ARG A 25 -5.05 -3.67 -1.15
C ARG A 25 -5.31 -5.12 -1.55
N GLU A 26 -5.23 -5.45 -2.84
CA GLU A 26 -5.37 -6.83 -3.32
C GLU A 26 -4.22 -7.72 -2.82
N LYS A 27 -2.99 -7.19 -2.80
CA LYS A 27 -1.83 -7.89 -2.22
C LYS A 27 -1.99 -8.18 -0.74
N LEU A 28 -2.45 -7.20 0.05
CA LEU A 28 -2.75 -7.41 1.47
C LEU A 28 -3.83 -8.48 1.68
N ARG A 29 -4.87 -8.47 0.83
CA ARG A 29 -5.93 -9.48 0.87
C ARG A 29 -5.40 -10.87 0.52
N PHE A 30 -4.51 -10.98 -0.45
CA PHE A 30 -3.86 -12.25 -0.81
C PHE A 30 -3.14 -12.87 0.39
N PHE A 31 -2.36 -12.08 1.15
CA PHE A 31 -1.68 -12.60 2.34
C PHE A 31 -2.67 -13.01 3.44
N GLN A 32 -3.71 -12.22 3.66
CA GLN A 32 -4.77 -12.55 4.62
C GLN A 32 -5.51 -13.84 4.23
N GLU A 33 -5.72 -14.08 2.93
CA GLU A 33 -6.31 -15.31 2.41
C GLU A 33 -5.33 -16.49 2.44
N LYS A 34 -4.02 -16.28 2.17
CA LYS A 34 -2.97 -17.31 2.23
C LYS A 34 -2.80 -17.86 3.65
N TYR A 35 -2.77 -16.97 4.65
CA TYR A 35 -2.48 -17.34 6.03
C TYR A 35 -3.72 -17.50 6.91
N HIS A 36 -4.91 -17.06 6.45
CA HIS A 36 -6.18 -17.08 7.18
C HIS A 36 -6.11 -16.42 8.57
N ARG A 37 -5.20 -15.46 8.74
CA ARG A 37 -4.90 -14.78 10.00
C ARG A 37 -4.63 -13.31 9.72
N ASP A 38 -4.66 -12.50 10.76
CA ASP A 38 -4.19 -11.13 10.71
C ASP A 38 -2.65 -11.05 10.77
N PHE A 39 -2.12 -9.92 10.29
CA PHE A 39 -0.68 -9.67 10.24
C PHE A 39 -0.03 -9.67 11.64
N GLU A 40 -0.74 -9.19 12.68
CA GLU A 40 -0.20 -9.17 14.04
C GLU A 40 0.04 -10.59 14.54
N THR A 41 -0.95 -11.46 14.39
CA THR A 41 -0.83 -12.88 14.73
C THR A 41 0.30 -13.54 13.94
N PHE A 42 0.36 -13.30 12.63
CA PHE A 42 1.43 -13.84 11.78
C PHE A 42 2.82 -13.37 12.22
N SER A 43 2.97 -12.09 12.59
CA SER A 43 4.25 -11.54 13.07
C SER A 43 4.75 -12.21 14.35
N ILE A 44 3.84 -12.53 15.28
CA ILE A 44 4.19 -13.20 16.54
C ILE A 44 4.59 -14.66 16.28
N GLU A 45 4.00 -15.30 15.28
CA GLU A 45 4.35 -16.67 14.89
C GLU A 45 5.72 -16.73 14.24
N ILE A 46 6.04 -15.82 13.33
CA ILE A 46 7.37 -15.71 12.70
C ILE A 46 8.49 -15.62 13.74
N ASP A 47 8.29 -14.83 14.80
CA ASP A 47 9.29 -14.67 15.87
C ASP A 47 9.48 -15.95 16.72
N LYS A 48 8.53 -16.89 16.68
CA LYS A 48 8.52 -18.12 17.49
C LYS A 48 8.73 -19.39 16.68
N GLU A 49 8.62 -19.31 15.35
CA GLU A 49 8.80 -20.43 14.43
C GLU A 49 10.29 -20.80 14.31
N GLU A 50 10.55 -22.06 13.93
CA GLU A 50 11.88 -22.42 13.41
C GLU A 50 12.12 -21.71 12.07
N GLU A 51 13.39 -21.50 11.69
CA GLU A 51 13.77 -20.77 10.47
C GLU A 51 13.02 -21.28 9.23
N ASN A 52 12.05 -20.49 8.79
CA ASN A 52 11.28 -20.72 7.58
C ASN A 52 11.43 -19.51 6.67
N PHE A 53 12.32 -19.64 5.68
CA PHE A 53 12.64 -18.55 4.76
C PHE A 53 11.46 -18.08 3.92
N GLU A 54 10.53 -18.98 3.54
CA GLU A 54 9.34 -18.59 2.77
C GLU A 54 8.40 -17.73 3.63
N HIS A 55 8.15 -18.16 4.86
CA HIS A 55 7.31 -17.41 5.78
C HIS A 55 7.93 -16.04 6.14
N PHE A 56 9.26 -15.99 6.30
CA PHE A 56 9.96 -14.73 6.57
C PHE A 56 9.91 -13.77 5.37
N ASP A 57 10.07 -14.27 4.14
CA ASP A 57 9.96 -13.45 2.93
C ASP A 57 8.54 -12.87 2.79
N ASP A 58 7.52 -13.71 2.97
CA ASP A 58 6.12 -13.30 2.97
C ASP A 58 5.81 -12.29 4.08
N TYR A 59 6.38 -12.46 5.28
CA TYR A 59 6.25 -11.50 6.38
C TYR A 59 6.82 -10.14 6.02
N MET A 60 8.02 -10.12 5.44
CA MET A 60 8.69 -8.91 5.02
C MET A 60 7.92 -8.21 3.89
N GLU A 61 7.42 -8.94 2.90
CA GLU A 61 6.58 -8.41 1.82
C GLU A 61 5.26 -7.85 2.36
N TRP A 62 4.57 -8.58 3.24
CA TRP A 62 3.32 -8.13 3.84
C TRP A 62 3.51 -6.86 4.66
N LYS A 63 4.56 -6.81 5.50
CA LYS A 63 4.92 -5.63 6.29
C LYS A 63 5.15 -4.40 5.41
N ALA A 64 5.89 -4.56 4.31
CA ALA A 64 6.14 -3.48 3.36
C ALA A 64 4.84 -2.97 2.72
N TYR A 65 3.93 -3.87 2.34
CA TYR A 65 2.63 -3.47 1.78
C TYR A 65 1.72 -2.77 2.79
N ILE A 66 1.77 -3.12 4.07
CA ILE A 66 1.01 -2.41 5.12
C ILE A 66 1.48 -0.97 5.24
N GLN A 67 2.81 -0.76 5.25
CA GLN A 67 3.38 0.58 5.27
C GLN A 67 3.00 1.37 4.02
N LEU A 68 3.20 0.78 2.83
CA LEU A 68 2.85 1.39 1.56
C LEU A 68 1.36 1.74 1.47
N PHE A 69 0.48 0.89 2.01
CA PHE A 69 -0.95 1.17 2.07
C PHE A 69 -1.27 2.43 2.90
N GLY A 70 -0.59 2.60 4.04
CA GLY A 70 -0.69 3.80 4.87
C GLY A 70 -0.21 5.05 4.12
N ASP A 71 0.96 4.97 3.48
CA ASP A 71 1.56 6.08 2.74
C ASP A 71 0.70 6.51 1.55
N ILE A 72 0.19 5.55 0.77
CA ILE A 72 -0.72 5.83 -0.36
C ILE A 72 -2.01 6.46 0.14
N LYS A 73 -2.57 5.99 1.26
CA LYS A 73 -3.78 6.56 1.85
C LYS A 73 -3.54 8.02 2.26
N GLN A 74 -2.43 8.31 2.92
CA GLN A 74 -2.05 9.67 3.28
C GLN A 74 -1.88 10.54 2.03
N ARG A 75 -1.19 10.02 1.00
CA ARG A 75 -1.03 10.72 -0.28
C ARG A 75 -2.36 11.02 -0.95
N ILE A 76 -3.35 10.12 -0.90
CA ILE A 76 -4.71 10.38 -1.41
C ILE A 76 -5.40 11.49 -0.61
N GLU A 77 -5.25 11.52 0.72
CA GLU A 77 -5.82 12.58 1.57
C GLU A 77 -5.17 13.92 1.29
N ASP A 78 -3.84 13.98 1.23
CA ASP A 78 -3.08 15.16 0.83
C ASP A 78 -3.52 15.63 -0.57
N LEU A 79 -3.77 14.65 -1.47
CA LEU A 79 -4.22 14.94 -2.82
C LEU A 79 -5.63 15.56 -2.87
N LYS A 80 -6.51 15.16 -1.94
CA LYS A 80 -7.87 15.70 -1.86
C LYS A 80 -7.91 17.08 -1.17
N HIS A 81 -7.03 17.31 -0.22
CA HIS A 81 -6.99 18.55 0.57
C HIS A 81 -6.21 19.70 -0.09
N GLY A 82 -5.59 19.46 -1.25
CA GLY A 82 -4.87 20.50 -1.96
C GLY A 82 -3.40 20.68 -1.52
N ASN A 83 -2.93 19.82 -0.60
CA ASN A 83 -1.61 19.89 0.03
C ASN A 83 -0.60 19.06 -0.76
N PHE A 84 -0.28 19.50 -1.98
CA PHE A 84 0.72 18.84 -2.81
C PHE A 84 1.93 19.73 -3.01
N GLN A 85 3.10 19.23 -2.62
CA GLN A 85 4.36 19.67 -3.19
C GLN A 85 4.66 18.77 -4.40
N LEU A 86 4.51 19.32 -5.61
CA LEU A 86 5.13 18.73 -6.79
C LEU A 86 6.63 18.99 -6.65
N ALA A 87 7.40 17.95 -6.33
CA ALA A 87 8.85 17.97 -6.31
C ALA A 87 9.43 18.06 -7.73
#